data_AF-A0A7X9SBV4-F1
#
_entry.id   AF-A0A7X9SBV4-F1
#
_cell.length_a   1.000
_cell.length_b   1.000
_cell.length_c   1.000
_cell.angle_alpha   90.00
_cell.angle_beta   90.00
_cell.angle_gamma   90.00
#
_symmetry.space_group_name_H-M   'P 1'
#
loop_
_entity.id
_entity.type
_entity.pdbx_description
1 polymer ?
#
loop_
_entity_poly.entity_id
_entity_poly.type
_entity_poly.pdbx_seq_one_letter_code
_entity_poly.pdbx_strand_id
1 'polypeptide(L)' 'MKTGDIVFLRRPYKGYRAVELMERLECRWLVRIVESGLELEVYEDELISEF' A
#
# COMPACT_ATOMS: atom_id res chain seq x y z
N MET A 1 -10.98 2.12 -0.67
CA MET A 1 -9.87 1.54 0.10
C MET A 1 -10.27 1.42 1.56
N LYS A 2 -10.12 0.23 2.15
CA LYS A 2 -10.38 -0.04 3.59
C LYS A 2 -9.18 -0.80 4.16
N THR A 3 -9.02 -0.79 5.48
CA THR A 3 -8.04 -1.68 6.14
C THR A 3 -8.30 -3.15 5.76
N GLY A 4 -7.24 -3.85 5.39
CA GLY A 4 -7.25 -5.23 4.90
C GLY A 4 -7.39 -5.38 3.39
N ASP A 5 -7.62 -4.30 2.64
CA ASP A 5 -7.62 -4.38 1.17
C ASP A 5 -6.18 -4.50 0.64
N ILE A 6 -6.00 -5.34 -0.38
CA ILE A 6 -4.76 -5.44 -1.13
C ILE A 6 -4.84 -4.46 -2.31
N VAL A 7 -3.94 -3.50 -2.33
CA VAL A 7 -3.80 -2.47 -3.35
C VAL A 7 -2.40 -2.52 -3.95
N PHE A 8 -2.18 -1.77 -5.03
CA PHE A 8 -0.90 -1.74 -5.72
C PHE A 8 -0.24 -0.38 -5.62
N LEU A 9 1.06 -0.35 -5.38
CA LEU A 9 1.86 0.85 -5.50
C LEU A 9 1.93 1.28 -6.97
N ARG A 10 1.64 2.55 -7.23
CA ARG A 10 1.77 3.19 -8.55
C ARG A 10 3.20 3.09 -9.08
N ARG A 11 4.19 3.24 -8.19
CA ARG A 11 5.61 3.02 -8.47
C ARG A 11 6.09 1.80 -7.70
N PRO A 12 6.72 0.81 -8.36
CA PRO A 12 7.23 -0.36 -7.67
C PRO A 12 8.28 0.05 -6.64
N TYR A 13 8.11 -0.39 -5.39
CA TYR A 13 9.09 -0.18 -4.34
C TYR A 13 9.98 -1.42 -4.23
N LYS A 14 11.27 -1.29 -4.59
CA LYS A 14 12.23 -2.41 -4.60
C LYS A 14 11.75 -3.64 -5.39
N GLY A 15 10.95 -3.42 -6.43
CA GLY A 15 10.35 -4.49 -7.24
C GLY A 15 8.98 -4.96 -6.76
N TYR A 16 8.58 -4.62 -5.53
CA TYR A 16 7.27 -4.95 -4.98
C TYR A 16 6.21 -3.94 -5.42
N ARG A 17 5.01 -4.45 -5.72
CA ARG A 17 3.85 -3.64 -6.08
C ARG A 17 2.67 -3.88 -5.16
N ALA A 18 2.40 -5.13 -4.81
CA ALA A 18 1.25 -5.49 -3.98
C ALA A 18 1.51 -5.16 -2.50
N VAL A 19 0.60 -4.38 -1.92
CA VAL A 19 0.64 -3.98 -0.52
C VAL A 19 -0.75 -4.11 0.10
N GLU A 20 -0.81 -4.56 1.35
CA GLU A 20 -2.02 -4.64 2.16
C GLU A 20 -2.18 -3.35 2.98
N LEU A 21 -3.36 -2.74 2.92
CA LEU A 21 -3.68 -1.55 3.72
C LEU A 21 -3.84 -1.94 5.19
N MET A 22 -2.98 -1.46 6.07
CA MET A 22 -3.04 -1.73 7.50
C MET A 22 -3.83 -0.65 8.22
N GLU A 23 -3.36 0.59 8.20
CA GLU A 23 -4.00 1.69 8.92
C GLU A 23 -4.08 2.94 8.05
N ARG A 24 -5.23 3.62 8.11
CA ARG A 24 -5.40 4.91 7.47
C ARG A 24 -4.99 6.03 8.41
N LEU A 25 -3.94 6.73 8.04
CA LEU A 25 -3.51 7.99 8.63
C LEU A 25 -4.18 9.13 7.82
N GLU A 26 -4.25 10.35 8.37
CA GLU A 26 -5.04 11.46 7.78
C GLU A 26 -4.93 11.61 6.25
N CYS A 27 -3.72 11.63 5.69
CA CYS A 27 -3.46 11.70 4.24
C CYS A 27 -2.50 10.60 3.75
N ARG A 28 -2.29 9.56 4.56
CA ARG A 28 -1.34 8.48 4.29
C ARG A 28 -1.94 7.14 4.68
N TRP A 29 -1.40 6.08 4.13
CA TRP A 29 -1.72 4.73 4.49
C TRP A 29 -0.46 4.05 5.00
N LEU A 30 -0.55 3.47 6.19
CA LEU A 30 0.37 2.43 6.60
C LEU A 30 -0.01 1.17 5.83
N VAL A 31 0.90 0.68 5.02
CA VAL A 31 0.71 -0.50 4.18
C VAL A 31 1.79 -1.53 4.47
N ARG A 32 1.49 -2.80 4.22
CA ARG A 32 2.42 -3.91 4.39
C ARG A 32 2.63 -4.61 3.05
N ILE A 33 3.88 -4.72 2.59
CA ILE A 33 4.20 -5.49 1.38
C ILE A 33 3.81 -6.95 1.61
N VAL A 34 2.94 -7.49 0.77
CA VAL A 34 2.41 -8.86 0.90
C VAL A 34 3.54 -9.90 0.84
N GLU A 35 4.51 -9.71 -0.05
CA GLU A 35 5.60 -10.67 -0.25
C GLU A 35 6.71 -10.59 0.80
N SER A 36 7.01 -9.39 1.31
CA SER A 36 8.16 -9.16 2.20
C SER A 36 7.76 -8.98 3.67
N GLY A 37 6.49 -8.71 3.97
CA GLY A 37 6.02 -8.32 5.30
C GLY A 37 6.50 -6.93 5.76
N LEU A 38 7.17 -6.17 4.89
CA LEU A 38 7.71 -4.84 5.21
C LEU A 38 6.58 -3.82 5.29
N GLU A 39 6.57 -3.05 6.38
CA GLU A 39 5.62 -1.94 6.58
C GLU A 39 6.17 -0.63 5.98
N LEU A 40 5.30 0.11 5.31
CA LEU A 40 5.62 1.35 4.60
C LEU A 40 4.49 2.36 4.81
N GLU A 41 4.85 3.62 5.01
CA GLU A 41 3.89 4.72 4.91
C GLU A 41 3.91 5.28 3.49
N VAL A 42 2.74 5.30 2.85
CA VAL A 42 2.57 5.82 1.49
C VAL A 42 1.43 6.80 1.43
N TYR A 43 1.49 7.74 0.51
CA TYR A 43 0.38 8.67 0.27
C TYR A 43 -0.72 7.95 -0.52
N GLU A 44 -1.96 8.39 -0.32
CA GLU A 44 -3.12 7.80 -1.03
C GLU A 44 -3.00 7.89 -2.56
N ASP A 45 -2.38 8.95 -3.10
CA ASP A 45 -2.14 9.11 -4.55
C ASP A 45 -1.14 8.11 -5.15
N GLU A 46 -0.28 7.52 -4.30
CA GLU A 46 0.69 6.51 -4.71
C GLU A 46 0.07 5.09 -4.73
N LEU A 47 -1.20 4.95 -4.35
CA LEU A 47 -1.93 3.69 -4.31
C LEU A 47 -2.94 3.57 -5.45
N ILE A 48 -3.02 2.38 -6.03
CA ILE A 48 -3.93 2.02 -7.11
C ILE A 48 -4.77 0.83 -6.65
N SER A 49 -6.10 0.97 -6.67
CA SER A 49 -7.03 -0.08 -6.26
C SER A 49 -7.48 -0.99 -7.42
N GLU A 50 -7.40 -0.53 -8.67
CA GLU A 50 -7.86 -1.25 -9.87
C GLU A 50 -6.81 -1.13 -10.98
N PHE A 51 -6.55 -2.24 -11.69
CA PHE A 51 -5.68 -2.26 -12.87
C PHE A 51 -6.47 -2.00 -14.16
#